data_AF-A0A427TGP8-F1
#
_entry.id   AF-A0A427TGP8-F1
#
_cell.length_a   1.000
_cell.length_b   1.000
_cell.length_c   1.000
_cell.angle_alpha   90.00
_cell.angle_beta   90.00
_cell.angle_gamma   90.00
#
_symmetry.space_group_name_H-M   'P 1'
#
loop_
_entity.id
_entity.type
_entity.pdbx_description
1 polymer ?
#
loop_
_entity_poly.entity_id
_entity_poly.type
_entity_poly.pdbx_seq_one_letter_code
_entity_poly.pdbx_strand_id
1 'polypeptide(L)'
;MQIHVVQQGQTLTQIARIYGSTVADITEANELPNPNNLVVGQAMVIPIVGSFYFVQPGDSLWAISRRFGISVQELARINAINVNQPLSVGFRLYIPPRPKVNAEFNAYVEPRGNTVAPALETAAREAAPYLTYLAPFSFQALRDGSLKEPLLNNFPAIAEANNNILMMVITNQENDQFSDELGRILLNDMAVQDRFLNNIVTTAKKYGFRDIHFDLEFLRPADREAYNQFLRKARDRFKQEGWFISTALAPKTSATQEGPWYTAHDYKAHGEIVDFVVIMTYEWGYSGGPAQAVSPIGPVREVLEYTITEVPSQKIMMGQNLYGYDWTLPFVQGSIARAISPQQGIQIAADNNVPIRYDTRSQAPTFRYTAADGKEHEVWFEDARSIQAKFDLIKELNLRGMSYWKLGLSFPQNWLLIQENFNVVKK
;
A
#
# COMPACT_ATOMS: atom_id res chain seq x y z
N MET A 1 -8.77 -10.24 -14.05
CA MET A 1 -7.61 -11.04 -13.62
C MET A 1 -8.03 -12.05 -12.58
N GLN A 2 -7.41 -13.22 -12.60
CA GLN A 2 -7.65 -14.30 -11.63
C GLN A 2 -6.45 -14.47 -10.72
N ILE A 3 -6.65 -14.62 -9.42
CA ILE A 3 -5.57 -15.06 -8.52
C ILE A 3 -5.56 -16.59 -8.49
N HIS A 4 -4.41 -17.18 -8.78
CA HIS A 4 -4.17 -18.62 -8.68
C HIS A 4 -3.13 -18.91 -7.59
N VAL A 5 -3.37 -19.95 -6.80
CA VAL A 5 -2.43 -20.42 -5.76
C VAL A 5 -1.89 -21.77 -6.20
N VAL A 6 -0.57 -21.84 -6.37
CA VAL A 6 0.13 -23.04 -6.82
C VAL A 6 -0.11 -24.20 -5.85
N GLN A 7 -0.55 -25.33 -6.39
CA GLN A 7 -0.72 -26.59 -5.68
C GLN A 7 0.43 -27.54 -5.97
N GLN A 8 0.57 -28.57 -5.14
CA GLN A 8 1.61 -29.58 -5.29
C GLN A 8 1.59 -30.22 -6.70
N GLY A 9 2.74 -30.22 -7.36
CA GLY A 9 2.93 -30.82 -8.68
C GLY A 9 2.41 -29.99 -9.86
N GLN A 10 1.87 -28.79 -9.64
CA GLN A 10 1.44 -27.93 -10.73
C GLN A 10 2.62 -27.30 -11.48
N THR A 11 2.51 -27.26 -12.81
CA THR A 11 3.42 -26.55 -13.71
C THR A 11 2.74 -25.36 -14.38
N LEU A 12 3.51 -24.38 -14.86
CA LEU A 12 2.95 -23.25 -15.61
C LEU A 12 2.14 -23.69 -16.82
N THR A 13 2.55 -24.76 -17.52
CA THR A 13 1.80 -25.32 -18.66
C THR A 13 0.41 -25.82 -18.25
N GLN A 14 0.30 -26.48 -17.09
CA GLN A 14 -0.99 -26.94 -16.58
C GLN A 14 -1.87 -25.75 -16.17
N ILE A 15 -1.30 -24.76 -15.46
CA ILE A 15 -2.00 -23.55 -15.03
C ILE A 15 -2.50 -22.76 -16.25
N ALA A 16 -1.65 -22.53 -17.24
CA ALA A 16 -1.99 -21.87 -18.50
C ALA A 16 -3.17 -22.57 -19.20
N ARG A 17 -3.14 -23.91 -19.29
CA ARG A 17 -4.23 -24.71 -19.88
C ARG A 17 -5.53 -24.59 -19.09
N ILE A 18 -5.49 -24.58 -17.75
CA ILE A 18 -6.69 -24.45 -16.90
C ILE A 18 -7.44 -23.16 -17.18
N TYR A 19 -6.70 -22.06 -17.38
CA TYR A 19 -7.27 -20.72 -17.53
C TYR A 19 -7.39 -20.23 -18.98
N GLY A 20 -6.85 -20.97 -19.95
CA GLY A 20 -6.80 -20.52 -21.35
C GLY A 20 -5.85 -19.34 -21.56
N SER A 21 -4.76 -19.28 -20.81
CA SER A 21 -3.67 -18.29 -20.92
C SER A 21 -2.44 -18.95 -21.56
N THR A 22 -1.36 -18.20 -21.79
CA THR A 22 -0.05 -18.78 -22.16
C THR A 22 0.93 -18.76 -20.99
N VAL A 23 1.96 -19.62 -21.05
CA VAL A 23 3.08 -19.61 -20.08
C VAL A 23 3.83 -18.27 -20.14
N ALA A 24 3.99 -17.70 -21.33
CA ALA A 24 4.64 -16.40 -21.53
C ALA A 24 3.87 -15.29 -20.81
N ASP A 25 2.56 -15.18 -21.04
CA ASP A 25 1.73 -14.13 -20.41
C ASP A 25 1.75 -14.25 -18.87
N ILE A 26 1.67 -15.48 -18.34
CA ILE A 26 1.73 -15.70 -16.89
C ILE A 26 3.11 -15.31 -16.33
N THR A 27 4.19 -15.66 -17.04
CA THR A 27 5.56 -15.37 -16.60
C THR A 27 5.82 -13.87 -16.61
N GLU A 28 5.42 -13.18 -17.68
CA GLU A 28 5.59 -11.74 -17.84
C GLU A 28 4.75 -10.96 -16.82
N ALA A 29 3.46 -11.28 -16.68
CA ALA A 29 2.58 -10.59 -15.74
C ALA A 29 3.01 -10.72 -14.27
N ASN A 30 3.73 -11.77 -13.90
CA ASN A 30 4.15 -12.02 -12.53
C ASN A 30 5.65 -11.80 -12.29
N GLU A 31 6.40 -11.40 -13.33
CA GLU A 31 7.87 -11.32 -13.34
C GLU A 31 8.52 -12.51 -12.61
N LEU A 32 8.03 -13.73 -12.87
CA LEU A 32 8.31 -14.90 -12.02
C LEU A 32 9.84 -15.09 -11.87
N PRO A 33 10.38 -15.10 -10.64
CA PRO A 33 11.81 -15.31 -10.43
C PRO A 33 12.18 -16.79 -10.61
N ASN A 34 11.19 -17.68 -10.54
CA ASN A 34 11.30 -19.14 -10.49
C ASN A 34 10.37 -19.87 -11.50
N PRO A 35 10.36 -19.53 -12.80
CA PRO A 35 9.35 -20.04 -13.75
C PRO A 35 9.35 -21.58 -13.91
N ASN A 36 10.48 -22.23 -13.65
CA ASN A 36 10.63 -23.69 -13.72
C ASN A 36 10.53 -24.40 -12.36
N ASN A 37 10.39 -23.65 -11.27
CA ASN A 37 10.38 -24.19 -9.89
C ASN A 37 9.35 -23.46 -9.03
N LEU A 38 8.07 -23.61 -9.38
CA LEU A 38 6.98 -22.96 -8.67
C LEU A 38 6.90 -23.47 -7.22
N VAL A 39 6.66 -22.55 -6.28
CA VAL A 39 6.54 -22.88 -4.86
C VAL A 39 5.08 -23.20 -4.52
N VAL A 40 4.84 -24.30 -3.80
CA VAL A 40 3.50 -24.61 -3.29
C VAL A 40 3.02 -23.46 -2.40
N GLY A 41 1.82 -22.95 -2.68
CA GLY A 41 1.24 -21.81 -1.98
C GLY A 41 1.64 -20.43 -2.54
N GLN A 42 2.52 -20.36 -3.54
CA GLN A 42 2.80 -19.14 -4.30
C GLN A 42 1.52 -18.63 -4.98
N ALA A 43 1.18 -17.36 -4.76
CA ALA A 43 0.07 -16.71 -5.45
C ALA A 43 0.58 -15.99 -6.70
N MET A 44 -0.17 -16.12 -7.80
CA MET A 44 0.10 -15.44 -9.07
C MET A 44 -1.19 -14.90 -9.66
N VAL A 45 -1.10 -13.82 -10.44
CA VAL A 45 -2.20 -13.31 -11.23
C VAL A 45 -2.19 -13.95 -12.61
N ILE A 46 -3.34 -14.42 -13.07
CA ILE A 46 -3.52 -14.94 -14.42
C ILE A 46 -4.16 -13.82 -15.26
N PRO A 47 -3.51 -13.39 -16.36
CA PRO A 47 -3.92 -12.22 -17.14
C PRO A 47 -5.10 -12.56 -18.07
N ILE A 48 -6.24 -12.87 -17.47
CA ILE A 48 -7.52 -13.13 -18.15
C ILE A 48 -8.56 -12.07 -17.78
N VAL A 49 -9.51 -11.85 -18.69
CA VAL A 49 -10.68 -10.98 -18.45
C VAL A 49 -11.68 -11.72 -17.58
N GLY A 50 -12.04 -11.13 -16.44
CA GLY A 50 -12.89 -11.76 -15.44
C GLY A 50 -12.11 -12.75 -14.59
N SER A 51 -12.81 -13.74 -14.05
CA SER A 51 -12.25 -14.80 -13.20
C SER A 51 -13.04 -16.10 -13.36
N PHE A 52 -12.49 -17.20 -12.86
CA PHE A 52 -13.17 -18.48 -12.77
C PHE A 52 -13.36 -18.88 -11.32
N TYR A 53 -14.58 -19.26 -10.98
CA TYR A 53 -14.94 -19.85 -9.70
C TYR A 53 -15.15 -21.35 -9.86
N PHE A 54 -14.45 -22.15 -9.05
CA PHE A 54 -14.65 -23.59 -8.98
C PHE A 54 -15.56 -23.88 -7.80
N VAL A 55 -16.73 -24.46 -8.08
CA VAL A 55 -17.77 -24.76 -7.09
C VAL A 55 -17.19 -25.57 -5.92
N GLN A 56 -17.44 -25.10 -4.70
CA GLN A 56 -17.03 -25.72 -3.45
C GLN A 56 -18.18 -26.52 -2.81
N PRO A 57 -17.90 -27.42 -1.85
CA PRO A 57 -18.96 -28.10 -1.11
C PRO A 57 -19.91 -27.11 -0.44
N GLY A 58 -21.22 -27.30 -0.63
CA GLY A 58 -22.28 -26.45 -0.07
C GLY A 58 -22.64 -25.22 -0.91
N ASP A 59 -21.98 -25.01 -2.05
CA ASP A 59 -22.30 -23.88 -2.94
C ASP A 59 -23.64 -24.05 -3.67
N SER A 60 -24.25 -22.90 -3.96
CA SER A 60 -25.37 -22.76 -4.88
C SER A 60 -25.14 -21.54 -5.78
N LEU A 61 -25.81 -21.47 -6.93
CA LEU A 61 -25.75 -20.27 -7.77
C LEU A 61 -26.18 -19.02 -6.99
N TRP A 62 -27.15 -19.13 -6.09
CA TRP A 62 -27.55 -18.03 -5.22
C TRP A 62 -26.42 -17.56 -4.31
N ALA A 63 -25.76 -18.47 -3.58
CA ALA A 63 -24.67 -18.13 -2.67
C ALA A 63 -23.48 -17.52 -3.42
N ILE A 64 -23.11 -18.11 -4.57
CA ILE A 64 -22.03 -17.61 -5.43
C ILE A 64 -22.39 -16.23 -6.00
N SER A 65 -23.61 -16.05 -6.49
CA SER A 65 -24.07 -14.76 -7.04
C SER A 65 -23.96 -13.63 -6.01
N ARG A 66 -24.39 -13.87 -4.76
CA ARG A 66 -24.24 -12.92 -3.64
C ARG A 66 -22.78 -12.63 -3.34
N ARG A 67 -21.94 -13.66 -3.29
CA ARG A 67 -20.49 -13.51 -3.06
C ARG A 67 -19.83 -12.62 -4.11
N PHE A 68 -20.29 -12.72 -5.37
CA PHE A 68 -19.69 -11.99 -6.48
C PHE A 68 -20.38 -10.67 -6.83
N GLY A 69 -21.51 -10.34 -6.20
CA GLY A 69 -22.27 -9.13 -6.51
C GLY A 69 -22.91 -9.15 -7.90
N ILE A 70 -23.24 -10.34 -8.41
CA ILE A 70 -23.88 -10.58 -9.71
C ILE A 70 -25.26 -11.19 -9.47
N SER A 71 -26.25 -10.93 -10.34
CA SER A 71 -27.56 -11.58 -10.20
C SER A 71 -27.47 -13.07 -10.57
N VAL A 72 -28.32 -13.91 -9.97
CA VAL A 72 -28.36 -15.35 -10.27
C VAL A 72 -28.67 -15.57 -11.76
N GLN A 73 -29.59 -14.77 -12.31
CA GLN A 73 -29.98 -14.83 -13.72
C GLN A 73 -28.81 -14.52 -14.64
N GLU A 74 -28.03 -13.48 -14.34
CA GLU A 74 -26.88 -13.11 -15.16
C GLU A 74 -25.75 -14.13 -15.03
N LEU A 75 -25.46 -14.61 -13.82
CA LEU A 75 -24.48 -15.66 -13.59
C LEU A 75 -24.84 -16.94 -14.37
N ALA A 76 -26.10 -17.35 -14.32
CA ALA A 76 -26.59 -18.52 -15.05
C ALA A 76 -26.53 -18.31 -16.58
N ARG A 77 -26.96 -17.14 -17.06
CA ARG A 77 -26.95 -16.77 -18.49
C ARG A 77 -25.53 -16.78 -19.07
N ILE A 78 -24.57 -16.14 -18.40
CA ILE A 78 -23.17 -16.06 -18.84
C ILE A 78 -22.52 -17.44 -18.88
N ASN A 79 -22.90 -18.32 -17.95
CA ASN A 79 -22.37 -19.68 -17.88
C ASN A 79 -23.17 -20.70 -18.70
N ALA A 80 -24.18 -20.25 -19.45
CA ALA A 80 -25.06 -21.11 -20.24
C ALA A 80 -25.67 -22.29 -19.44
N ILE A 81 -26.06 -22.04 -18.19
CA ILE A 81 -26.68 -23.02 -17.29
C ILE A 81 -28.08 -22.57 -16.85
N ASN A 82 -28.90 -23.51 -16.36
CA ASN A 82 -30.21 -23.17 -15.80
C ASN A 82 -30.05 -22.50 -14.42
N VAL A 83 -30.90 -21.52 -14.11
CA VAL A 83 -30.90 -20.80 -12.81
C VAL A 83 -31.10 -21.73 -11.60
N ASN A 84 -31.77 -22.86 -11.80
CA ASN A 84 -32.03 -23.88 -10.78
C ASN A 84 -31.15 -25.12 -10.93
N GLN A 85 -30.10 -25.08 -11.76
CA GLN A 85 -29.22 -26.22 -11.97
C GLN A 85 -28.43 -26.55 -10.68
N PRO A 86 -28.48 -27.81 -10.20
CA PRO A 86 -27.59 -28.26 -9.13
C PRO A 86 -26.12 -28.16 -9.56
N LEU A 87 -25.26 -27.66 -8.67
CA LEU A 87 -23.84 -27.48 -8.96
C LEU A 87 -23.02 -28.62 -8.37
N SER A 88 -22.24 -29.30 -9.21
CA SER A 88 -21.25 -30.28 -8.78
C SER A 88 -20.00 -29.58 -8.27
N VAL A 89 -19.41 -30.10 -7.19
CA VAL A 89 -18.09 -29.62 -6.70
C VAL A 89 -17.07 -29.71 -7.83
N GLY A 90 -16.27 -28.66 -7.99
CA GLY A 90 -15.29 -28.52 -9.07
C GLY A 90 -15.86 -27.99 -10.39
N PHE A 91 -17.19 -27.84 -10.53
CA PHE A 91 -17.79 -27.21 -11.69
C PHE A 91 -17.24 -25.78 -11.86
N ARG A 92 -16.80 -25.44 -13.08
CA ARG A 92 -16.14 -24.16 -13.37
C ARG A 92 -17.17 -23.15 -13.86
N LEU A 93 -17.33 -22.07 -13.11
CA LEU A 93 -18.14 -20.91 -13.48
C LEU A 93 -17.23 -19.75 -13.88
N TYR A 94 -17.50 -19.14 -15.01
CA TYR A 94 -16.96 -17.84 -15.37
C TYR A 94 -17.69 -16.74 -14.59
N ILE A 95 -16.90 -15.84 -14.00
CA ILE A 95 -17.35 -14.66 -13.30
C ILE A 95 -16.85 -13.45 -14.09
N PRO A 96 -17.75 -12.61 -14.65
CA PRO A 96 -17.33 -11.44 -15.41
C PRO A 96 -16.60 -10.42 -14.51
N PRO A 97 -15.78 -9.53 -15.08
CA PRO A 97 -15.18 -8.43 -14.34
C PRO A 97 -16.25 -7.62 -13.61
N ARG A 98 -15.95 -7.23 -12.37
CA ARG A 98 -16.81 -6.28 -11.66
C ARG A 98 -16.59 -4.87 -12.21
N PRO A 99 -17.61 -4.00 -12.21
CA PRO A 99 -17.40 -2.59 -12.47
C PRO A 99 -16.33 -2.03 -11.54
N LYS A 100 -15.34 -1.35 -12.13
CA LYS A 100 -14.28 -0.68 -11.39
C LYS A 100 -14.85 0.58 -10.72
N VAL A 101 -14.40 0.84 -9.50
CA VAL A 101 -14.69 2.09 -8.80
C VAL A 101 -13.50 3.05 -8.96
N ASN A 102 -13.76 4.35 -8.90
CA ASN A 102 -12.69 5.34 -8.90
C ASN A 102 -11.94 5.27 -7.57
N ALA A 103 -10.62 5.29 -7.60
CA ALA A 103 -9.79 5.40 -6.41
C ALA A 103 -8.51 6.17 -6.73
N GLU A 104 -7.96 6.80 -5.69
CA GLU A 104 -6.69 7.50 -5.77
C GLU A 104 -5.54 6.63 -5.23
N PHE A 105 -4.36 6.76 -5.82
CA PHE A 105 -3.19 6.00 -5.41
C PHE A 105 -1.98 6.90 -5.29
N ASN A 106 -1.21 6.76 -4.23
CA ASN A 106 0.12 7.34 -4.19
C ASN A 106 1.17 6.30 -3.88
N ALA A 107 2.40 6.56 -4.29
CA ALA A 107 3.54 5.76 -3.87
C ALA A 107 4.71 6.67 -3.49
N TYR A 108 5.30 6.39 -2.33
CA TYR A 108 6.51 7.06 -1.89
C TYR A 108 7.72 6.50 -2.64
N VAL A 109 8.64 7.39 -3.01
CA VAL A 109 9.95 7.03 -3.54
C VAL A 109 11.02 7.63 -2.65
N GLU A 110 11.83 6.78 -2.01
CA GLU A 110 12.86 7.20 -1.06
C GLU A 110 14.25 6.83 -1.59
N PRO A 111 14.91 7.75 -2.34
CA PRO A 111 16.32 7.64 -2.67
C PRO A 111 17.18 7.60 -1.41
N ARG A 112 18.25 6.80 -1.45
CA ARG A 112 19.26 6.75 -0.38
C ARG A 112 20.64 7.01 -0.95
N GLY A 113 21.51 7.61 -0.12
CA GLY A 113 22.85 8.01 -0.54
C GLY A 113 22.85 9.31 -1.34
N ASN A 114 23.85 9.45 -2.22
CA ASN A 114 24.11 10.71 -2.93
C ASN A 114 23.55 10.74 -4.37
N THR A 115 23.05 9.61 -4.86
CA THR A 115 22.45 9.48 -6.20
C THR A 115 21.21 8.60 -6.15
N VAL A 116 20.28 8.82 -7.09
CA VAL A 116 19.13 7.92 -7.27
C VAL A 116 19.60 6.66 -8.00
N ALA A 117 19.34 5.51 -7.41
CA ALA A 117 19.64 4.23 -8.04
C ALA A 117 18.78 4.05 -9.32
N PRO A 118 19.35 3.58 -10.45
CA PRO A 118 18.59 3.38 -11.68
C PRO A 118 17.35 2.50 -11.51
N ALA A 119 17.44 1.44 -10.70
CA ALA A 119 16.31 0.56 -10.39
C ALA A 119 15.16 1.29 -9.68
N LEU A 120 15.45 2.31 -8.87
CA LEU A 120 14.43 3.10 -8.19
C LEU A 120 13.71 4.04 -9.17
N GLU A 121 14.44 4.63 -10.12
CA GLU A 121 13.84 5.43 -11.19
C GLU A 121 12.98 4.57 -12.13
N THR A 122 13.45 3.37 -12.48
CA THR A 122 12.66 2.39 -13.25
C THR A 122 11.38 2.01 -12.51
N ALA A 123 11.47 1.68 -11.21
CA ALA A 123 10.30 1.36 -10.41
C ALA A 123 9.29 2.52 -10.34
N ALA A 124 9.76 3.76 -10.27
CA ALA A 124 8.88 4.94 -10.35
C ALA A 124 8.21 5.06 -11.72
N ARG A 125 8.94 4.82 -12.81
CA ARG A 125 8.40 4.87 -14.18
C ARG A 125 7.35 3.78 -14.42
N GLU A 126 7.58 2.59 -13.92
CA GLU A 126 6.67 1.44 -14.05
C GLU A 126 5.41 1.60 -13.19
N ALA A 127 5.52 2.19 -12.00
CA ALA A 127 4.39 2.42 -11.12
C ALA A 127 3.54 3.63 -11.54
N ALA A 128 4.15 4.69 -12.08
CA ALA A 128 3.49 5.96 -12.41
C ALA A 128 2.15 5.87 -13.18
N PRO A 129 1.98 4.98 -14.18
CA PRO A 129 0.69 4.77 -14.85
C PRO A 129 -0.45 4.45 -13.87
N TYR A 130 -0.16 3.78 -12.76
CA TYR A 130 -1.13 3.33 -11.75
C TYR A 130 -1.35 4.30 -10.59
N LEU A 131 -0.68 5.47 -10.60
CA LEU A 131 -0.74 6.44 -9.51
C LEU A 131 -1.61 7.66 -9.84
N THR A 132 -2.19 8.25 -8.82
CA THR A 132 -2.68 9.64 -8.82
C THR A 132 -1.56 10.59 -8.39
N TYR A 133 -0.75 10.19 -7.40
CA TYR A 133 0.33 10.99 -6.85
C TYR A 133 1.66 10.24 -6.85
N LEU A 134 2.75 10.92 -7.23
CA LEU A 134 4.12 10.43 -7.03
C LEU A 134 4.78 11.27 -5.92
N ALA A 135 5.36 10.61 -4.92
CA ALA A 135 5.76 11.26 -3.67
C ALA A 135 7.24 11.04 -3.32
N PRO A 136 8.15 11.88 -3.84
CA PRO A 136 9.55 11.86 -3.43
C PRO A 136 9.72 12.15 -1.94
N PHE A 137 10.31 11.20 -1.22
CA PHE A 137 10.54 11.24 0.23
C PHE A 137 12.00 11.61 0.52
N SER A 138 12.28 12.67 1.27
CA SER A 138 11.38 13.77 1.68
C SER A 138 12.13 15.09 1.73
N PHE A 139 11.39 16.19 1.68
CA PHE A 139 11.91 17.50 2.06
C PHE A 139 11.98 17.56 3.59
N GLN A 140 13.20 17.58 4.13
CA GLN A 140 13.40 17.66 5.58
C GLN A 140 13.28 19.12 6.02
N ALA A 141 12.38 19.41 6.93
CA ALA A 141 12.26 20.72 7.54
C ALA A 141 13.47 21.01 8.43
N LEU A 142 13.96 22.25 8.40
CA LEU A 142 15.07 22.70 9.24
C LEU A 142 14.59 23.70 10.29
N ARG A 143 15.34 23.81 11.40
CA ARG A 143 14.96 24.63 12.58
C ARG A 143 14.74 26.11 12.27
N ASP A 144 15.32 26.63 11.20
CA ASP A 144 15.17 28.01 10.77
C ASP A 144 14.01 28.22 9.77
N GLY A 145 13.27 27.16 9.44
CA GLY A 145 12.19 27.17 8.45
C GLY A 145 12.66 26.96 7.01
N SER A 146 13.94 26.68 6.77
CA SER A 146 14.40 26.22 5.45
C SER A 146 14.09 24.73 5.22
N LEU A 147 14.29 24.27 3.98
CA LEU A 147 14.04 22.89 3.55
C LEU A 147 15.33 22.29 3.01
N LYS A 148 15.68 21.09 3.45
CA LYS A 148 16.68 20.26 2.78
C LYS A 148 15.95 19.41 1.73
N GLU A 149 16.23 19.68 0.46
CA GLU A 149 15.60 19.00 -0.67
C GLU A 149 16.09 17.53 -0.79
N PRO A 150 15.22 16.56 -1.14
CA PRO A 150 15.64 15.21 -1.48
C PRO A 150 16.22 15.17 -2.90
N LEU A 151 16.78 14.02 -3.28
CA LEU A 151 17.14 13.76 -4.67
C LEU A 151 15.87 13.57 -5.50
N LEU A 152 15.58 14.52 -6.40
CA LEU A 152 14.38 14.47 -7.25
C LEU A 152 14.62 13.80 -8.60
N ASN A 153 15.85 13.87 -9.14
CA ASN A 153 16.22 13.34 -10.45
C ASN A 153 15.10 13.54 -11.50
N ASN A 154 14.62 12.45 -12.10
CA ASN A 154 13.64 12.45 -13.17
C ASN A 154 12.20 12.27 -12.66
N PHE A 155 11.97 12.21 -11.34
CA PHE A 155 10.64 12.00 -10.79
C PHE A 155 9.62 13.05 -11.25
N PRO A 156 9.97 14.35 -11.37
CA PRO A 156 9.04 15.34 -11.90
C PRO A 156 8.59 15.04 -13.34
N ALA A 157 9.51 14.68 -14.23
CA ALA A 157 9.17 14.35 -15.61
C ALA A 157 8.40 13.03 -15.72
N ILE A 158 8.70 12.05 -14.86
CA ILE A 158 7.93 10.79 -14.77
C ILE A 158 6.49 11.07 -14.36
N ALA A 159 6.27 11.92 -13.36
CA ALA A 159 4.94 12.32 -12.91
C ALA A 159 4.17 13.05 -14.00
N GLU A 160 4.80 14.02 -14.66
CA GLU A 160 4.20 14.79 -15.76
C GLU A 160 3.78 13.87 -16.92
N ALA A 161 4.67 12.98 -17.37
CA ALA A 161 4.39 12.05 -18.47
C ALA A 161 3.21 11.09 -18.21
N ASN A 162 2.83 10.91 -16.94
CA ASN A 162 1.77 9.99 -16.51
C ASN A 162 0.56 10.69 -15.90
N ASN A 163 0.49 12.02 -16.01
CA ASN A 163 -0.55 12.87 -15.40
C ASN A 163 -0.72 12.59 -13.89
N ASN A 164 0.40 12.39 -13.18
CA ASN A 164 0.42 12.31 -11.73
C ASN A 164 0.59 13.71 -11.13
N ILE A 165 -0.01 13.94 -9.97
CA ILE A 165 0.38 15.06 -9.12
C ILE A 165 1.71 14.70 -8.43
N LEU A 166 2.69 15.60 -8.50
CA LEU A 166 3.82 15.54 -7.58
C LEU A 166 3.35 15.97 -6.19
N MET A 167 3.57 15.08 -5.22
CA MET A 167 3.27 15.29 -3.80
C MET A 167 4.55 15.64 -3.05
N MET A 168 4.58 16.83 -2.45
CA MET A 168 5.73 17.35 -1.72
C MET A 168 5.68 16.80 -0.29
N VAL A 169 6.43 15.74 -0.03
CA VAL A 169 6.48 15.12 1.30
C VAL A 169 7.42 15.92 2.19
N ILE A 170 6.91 16.41 3.31
CA ILE A 170 7.63 17.25 4.26
C ILE A 170 7.69 16.52 5.60
N THR A 171 8.90 16.35 6.13
CA THR A 171 9.13 15.64 7.40
C THR A 171 9.82 16.52 8.44
N ASN A 172 9.57 16.24 9.72
CA ASN A 172 10.35 16.76 10.86
C ASN A 172 11.49 15.81 11.25
N GLN A 173 12.22 15.28 10.27
CA GLN A 173 13.35 14.39 10.52
C GLN A 173 14.66 15.16 10.71
N GLU A 174 15.39 14.82 11.78
CA GLU A 174 16.77 15.24 12.05
C GLU A 174 17.62 13.99 12.25
N ASN A 175 18.73 13.85 11.51
CA ASN A 175 19.61 12.67 11.57
C ASN A 175 18.86 11.34 11.38
N ASP A 176 18.01 11.29 10.36
CA ASP A 176 17.21 10.11 9.98
C ASP A 176 16.24 9.62 11.06
N GLN A 177 15.86 10.48 12.01
CA GLN A 177 14.88 10.21 13.06
C GLN A 177 13.89 11.38 13.18
N PHE A 178 12.64 11.09 13.51
CA PHE A 178 11.65 12.13 13.79
C PHE A 178 11.99 12.90 15.08
N SER A 179 11.89 14.24 15.02
CA SER A 179 12.29 15.15 16.08
C SER A 179 11.09 15.94 16.62
N ASP A 180 10.77 15.68 17.89
CA ASP A 180 9.71 16.37 18.62
C ASP A 180 10.04 17.86 18.83
N GLU A 181 11.33 18.18 19.07
CA GLU A 181 11.79 19.56 19.24
C GLU A 181 11.73 20.36 17.95
N LEU A 182 12.08 19.75 16.80
CA LEU A 182 11.89 20.38 15.51
C LEU A 182 10.40 20.65 15.26
N GLY A 183 9.54 19.67 15.58
CA GLY A 183 8.09 19.84 15.58
C GLY A 183 7.65 21.05 16.41
N ARG A 184 8.09 21.14 17.68
CA ARG A 184 7.75 22.27 18.56
C ARG A 184 8.15 23.61 17.94
N ILE A 185 9.35 23.71 17.35
CA ILE A 185 9.83 24.95 16.72
C ILE A 185 8.94 25.34 15.54
N LEU A 186 8.70 24.43 14.59
CA LEU A 186 7.89 24.70 13.40
C LEU A 186 6.44 25.09 13.73
N LEU A 187 5.89 24.51 14.79
CA LEU A 187 4.49 24.71 15.17
C LEU A 187 4.27 25.95 16.05
N ASN A 188 5.27 26.37 16.84
CA ASN A 188 5.10 27.42 17.85
C ASN A 188 5.89 28.71 17.60
N ASP A 189 6.94 28.71 16.76
CA ASP A 189 7.64 29.94 16.38
C ASP A 189 7.03 30.51 15.09
N MET A 190 6.27 31.61 15.22
CA MET A 190 5.53 32.19 14.10
C MET A 190 6.44 32.72 12.98
N ALA A 191 7.62 33.24 13.32
CA ALA A 191 8.55 33.76 12.32
C ALA A 191 9.19 32.62 11.52
N VAL A 192 9.55 31.53 12.19
CA VAL A 192 10.02 30.30 11.55
C VAL A 192 8.91 29.68 10.70
N GLN A 193 7.69 29.60 11.23
CA GLN A 193 6.55 29.05 10.53
C GLN A 193 6.20 29.81 9.23
N ASP A 194 6.23 31.14 9.25
CA ASP A 194 6.01 31.96 8.06
C ASP A 194 7.10 31.75 7.01
N ARG A 195 8.36 31.69 7.46
CA ARG A 195 9.49 31.39 6.56
C ARG A 195 9.35 30.00 5.95
N PHE A 196 8.96 29.02 6.76
CA PHE A 196 8.72 27.65 6.35
C PHE A 196 7.65 27.54 5.28
N LEU A 197 6.48 28.13 5.49
CA LEU A 197 5.40 28.14 4.50
C LEU A 197 5.81 28.86 3.20
N ASN A 198 6.58 29.94 3.29
CA ASN A 198 7.10 30.64 2.11
C ASN A 198 8.13 29.81 1.32
N ASN A 199 9.01 29.09 2.01
CA ASN A 199 9.95 28.18 1.38
C ASN A 199 9.22 27.00 0.71
N ILE A 200 8.19 26.44 1.35
CA ILE A 200 7.34 25.41 0.75
C ILE A 200 6.73 25.91 -0.55
N VAL A 201 6.10 27.09 -0.56
CA VAL A 201 5.49 27.65 -1.78
C VAL A 201 6.52 27.89 -2.89
N THR A 202 7.68 28.43 -2.53
CA THR A 202 8.75 28.71 -3.49
C THR A 202 9.26 27.42 -4.14
N THR A 203 9.54 26.40 -3.32
CA THR A 203 10.03 25.09 -3.78
C THR A 203 8.97 24.31 -4.54
N ALA A 204 7.71 24.35 -4.10
CA ALA A 204 6.60 23.72 -4.80
C ALA A 204 6.40 24.30 -6.21
N LYS A 205 6.47 25.64 -6.36
CA LYS A 205 6.44 26.30 -7.68
C LYS A 205 7.62 25.94 -8.55
N LYS A 206 8.83 25.85 -7.98
CA LYS A 206 10.06 25.50 -8.69
C LYS A 206 9.98 24.13 -9.37
N TYR A 207 9.35 23.16 -8.72
CA TYR A 207 9.31 21.76 -9.20
C TYR A 207 7.93 21.28 -9.68
N GLY A 208 6.89 22.11 -9.57
CA GLY A 208 5.53 21.76 -10.00
C GLY A 208 4.77 20.85 -9.03
N PHE A 209 5.07 20.90 -7.73
CA PHE A 209 4.28 20.19 -6.72
C PHE A 209 2.88 20.82 -6.60
N ARG A 210 1.84 19.97 -6.56
CA ARG A 210 0.43 20.40 -6.43
C ARG A 210 -0.31 19.79 -5.24
N ASP A 211 0.36 18.94 -4.46
CA ASP A 211 -0.06 18.51 -3.13
C ASP A 211 1.08 18.74 -2.14
N ILE A 212 0.78 19.36 -1.00
CA ILE A 212 1.72 19.53 0.10
C ILE A 212 1.36 18.54 1.21
N HIS A 213 2.21 17.53 1.40
CA HIS A 213 1.99 16.42 2.31
C HIS A 213 2.85 16.57 3.55
N PHE A 214 2.21 16.80 4.71
CA PHE A 214 2.88 16.89 5.99
C PHE A 214 2.94 15.52 6.67
N ASP A 215 4.15 14.96 6.73
CA ASP A 215 4.50 13.76 7.47
C ASP A 215 5.27 14.16 8.73
N LEU A 216 4.54 14.82 9.65
CA LEU A 216 5.08 15.30 10.91
C LEU A 216 4.76 14.31 12.03
N GLU A 217 5.72 13.44 12.35
CA GLU A 217 5.54 12.38 13.34
C GLU A 217 6.26 12.67 14.66
N PHE A 218 5.96 11.86 15.69
CA PHE A 218 6.59 11.92 17.01
C PHE A 218 6.53 13.33 17.64
N LEU A 219 5.46 14.07 17.37
CA LEU A 219 5.23 15.41 17.91
C LEU A 219 4.85 15.33 19.39
N ARG A 220 5.14 16.39 20.15
CA ARG A 220 4.79 16.42 21.57
C ARG A 220 3.28 16.43 21.73
N PRO A 221 2.72 15.71 22.72
CA PRO A 221 1.30 15.78 23.05
C PRO A 221 0.78 17.22 23.24
N ALA A 222 1.61 18.11 23.82
CA ALA A 222 1.28 19.52 24.04
C ALA A 222 1.12 20.33 22.74
N ASP A 223 1.76 19.89 21.65
CA ASP A 223 1.74 20.59 20.36
C ASP A 223 0.52 20.22 19.49
N ARG A 224 -0.40 19.38 19.98
CA ARG A 224 -1.60 18.92 19.24
C ARG A 224 -2.40 20.08 18.63
N GLU A 225 -2.77 21.07 19.42
CA GLU A 225 -3.55 22.21 18.90
C GLU A 225 -2.69 23.17 18.07
N ALA A 226 -1.40 23.31 18.38
CA ALA A 226 -0.48 24.08 17.56
C ALA A 226 -0.37 23.47 16.14
N TYR A 227 -0.39 22.13 16.03
CA TYR A 227 -0.43 21.44 14.75
C TYR A 227 -1.73 21.73 13.98
N ASN A 228 -2.89 21.65 14.65
CA ASN A 228 -4.17 22.00 14.05
C ASN A 228 -4.19 23.45 13.51
N GLN A 229 -3.65 24.41 14.27
CA GLN A 229 -3.59 25.81 13.84
C GLN A 229 -2.60 26.02 12.69
N PHE A 230 -1.45 25.35 12.72
CA PHE A 230 -0.52 25.32 11.61
C PHE A 230 -1.17 24.82 10.32
N LEU A 231 -1.90 23.70 10.37
CA LEU A 231 -2.58 23.14 9.19
C LEU A 231 -3.65 24.07 8.62
N ARG A 232 -4.40 24.79 9.47
CA ARG A 232 -5.37 25.80 9.01
C ARG A 232 -4.67 26.93 8.25
N LYS A 233 -3.57 27.45 8.81
CA LYS A 233 -2.75 28.48 8.17
C LYS A 233 -2.12 28.00 6.86
N ALA A 234 -1.58 26.78 6.84
CA ALA A 234 -1.01 26.16 5.66
C ALA A 234 -2.06 25.97 4.56
N ARG A 235 -3.24 25.43 4.90
CA ARG A 235 -4.38 25.28 3.98
C ARG A 235 -4.77 26.62 3.37
N ASP A 236 -4.93 27.67 4.17
CA ASP A 236 -5.34 28.99 3.68
C ASP A 236 -4.31 29.59 2.72
N ARG A 237 -3.02 29.28 2.93
CA ARG A 237 -1.93 29.67 2.03
C ARG A 237 -1.94 28.87 0.73
N PHE A 238 -2.07 27.55 0.80
CA PHE A 238 -1.98 26.66 -0.38
C PHE A 238 -3.23 26.70 -1.26
N LYS A 239 -4.40 26.97 -0.65
CA LYS A 239 -5.64 27.19 -1.39
C LYS A 239 -5.56 28.36 -2.36
N GLN A 240 -4.76 29.39 -2.06
CA GLN A 240 -4.53 30.53 -2.95
C GLN A 240 -3.79 30.12 -4.23
N GLU A 241 -3.02 29.03 -4.18
CA GLU A 241 -2.27 28.48 -5.31
C GLU A 241 -3.05 27.36 -6.03
N GLY A 242 -4.23 26.97 -5.51
CA GLY A 242 -5.03 25.85 -6.02
C GLY A 242 -4.44 24.48 -5.72
N TRP A 243 -3.58 24.36 -4.71
CA TRP A 243 -2.94 23.10 -4.32
C TRP A 243 -3.73 22.35 -3.26
N PHE A 244 -3.55 21.03 -3.27
CA PHE A 244 -4.02 20.15 -2.20
C PHE A 244 -3.10 20.25 -0.97
N ILE A 245 -3.68 19.98 0.19
CA ILE A 245 -2.95 19.73 1.44
C ILE A 245 -3.34 18.36 1.97
N SER A 246 -2.36 17.59 2.43
CA SER A 246 -2.58 16.27 3.02
C SER A 246 -1.65 16.03 4.21
N THR A 247 -1.99 15.06 5.06
CA THR A 247 -1.19 14.71 6.25
C THR A 247 -1.06 13.20 6.42
N ALA A 248 0.09 12.72 6.88
CA ALA A 248 0.22 11.38 7.44
C ALA A 248 -0.31 11.34 8.88
N LEU A 249 -0.93 10.23 9.28
CA LEU A 249 -1.44 10.01 10.63
C LEU A 249 -1.05 8.63 11.16
N ALA A 250 -0.51 8.62 12.38
CA ALA A 250 -0.20 7.39 13.11
C ALA A 250 -1.49 6.59 13.38
N PRO A 251 -1.48 5.26 13.28
CA PRO A 251 -2.68 4.43 13.39
C PRO A 251 -3.27 4.47 14.81
N LYS A 252 -4.52 4.94 14.92
CA LYS A 252 -5.29 4.97 16.17
C LYS A 252 -6.54 4.10 16.04
N THR A 253 -6.99 3.54 17.16
CA THR A 253 -8.29 2.83 17.24
C THR A 253 -9.29 3.54 18.15
N SER A 254 -8.90 4.64 18.80
CA SER A 254 -9.80 5.50 19.58
C SER A 254 -9.25 6.91 19.74
N ALA A 255 -10.13 7.87 20.02
CA ALA A 255 -9.75 9.26 20.28
C ALA A 255 -8.87 9.41 21.53
N THR A 256 -9.12 8.57 22.54
CA THR A 256 -8.41 8.52 23.84
C THR A 256 -7.08 7.78 23.78
N GLN A 257 -6.66 7.25 22.63
CA GLN A 257 -5.34 6.63 22.50
C GLN A 257 -4.25 7.71 22.62
N GLU A 258 -3.48 7.62 23.70
CA GLU A 258 -2.38 8.51 24.01
C GLU A 258 -1.02 7.88 23.67
N GLY A 259 -0.01 8.72 23.55
CA GLY A 259 1.37 8.32 23.35
C GLY A 259 2.10 9.31 22.44
N PRO A 260 3.45 9.29 22.45
CA PRO A 260 4.26 10.24 21.68
C PRO A 260 4.03 10.15 20.16
N TRP A 261 3.52 9.02 19.66
CA TRP A 261 3.17 8.83 18.25
C TRP A 261 1.72 9.25 17.90
N TYR A 262 0.84 9.32 18.90
CA TYR A 262 -0.61 9.37 18.67
C TYR A 262 -1.27 10.67 19.13
N THR A 263 -0.84 11.24 20.26
CA THR A 263 -1.60 12.29 20.93
C THR A 263 -1.68 13.58 20.12
N ALA A 264 -0.61 13.91 19.38
CA ALA A 264 -0.58 15.11 18.54
C ALA A 264 -1.41 14.98 17.25
N HIS A 265 -1.79 13.76 16.84
CA HIS A 265 -2.59 13.50 15.65
C HIS A 265 -4.09 13.55 15.98
N ASP A 266 -4.69 14.72 15.77
CA ASP A 266 -6.13 14.96 15.92
C ASP A 266 -6.87 14.61 14.64
N TYR A 267 -7.34 13.36 14.55
CA TYR A 267 -8.00 12.84 13.35
C TYR A 267 -9.15 13.72 12.87
N LYS A 268 -10.00 14.20 13.80
CA LYS A 268 -11.16 15.00 13.47
C LYS A 268 -10.76 16.35 12.89
N ALA A 269 -9.87 17.07 13.59
CA ALA A 269 -9.41 18.37 13.11
C ALA A 269 -8.72 18.24 11.75
N HIS A 270 -7.86 17.24 11.57
CA HIS A 270 -7.22 16.98 10.27
C HIS A 270 -8.27 16.70 9.19
N GLY A 271 -9.24 15.82 9.44
CA GLY A 271 -10.31 15.51 8.47
C GLY A 271 -11.15 16.71 8.05
N GLU A 272 -11.33 17.69 8.94
CA GLU A 272 -12.01 18.96 8.66
C GLU A 272 -11.12 19.94 7.86
N ILE A 273 -9.80 19.93 8.10
CA ILE A 273 -8.87 20.91 7.54
C ILE A 273 -8.33 20.49 6.17
N VAL A 274 -7.82 19.27 6.03
CA VAL A 274 -7.03 18.84 4.87
C VAL A 274 -7.86 18.18 3.78
N ASP A 275 -7.34 18.08 2.57
CA ASP A 275 -8.04 17.46 1.43
C ASP A 275 -8.13 15.94 1.58
N PHE A 276 -7.08 15.31 2.09
CA PHE A 276 -7.05 13.90 2.44
C PHE A 276 -5.96 13.58 3.48
N VAL A 277 -6.10 12.44 4.15
CA VAL A 277 -5.15 11.91 5.12
C VAL A 277 -4.62 10.57 4.65
N VAL A 278 -3.35 10.30 4.94
CA VAL A 278 -2.73 8.98 4.77
C VAL A 278 -2.61 8.35 6.15
N ILE A 279 -3.30 7.23 6.38
CA ILE A 279 -3.18 6.51 7.66
C ILE A 279 -2.08 5.45 7.53
N MET A 280 -1.09 5.46 8.43
CA MET A 280 0.04 4.53 8.38
C MET A 280 -0.35 3.14 8.90
N THR A 281 -1.25 2.46 8.18
CA THR A 281 -1.80 1.13 8.50
C THR A 281 -0.84 -0.01 8.11
N TYR A 282 0.42 0.08 8.55
CA TYR A 282 1.46 -0.94 8.42
C TYR A 282 2.44 -0.86 9.61
N GLU A 283 3.46 -1.71 9.67
CA GLU A 283 4.42 -1.84 10.78
C GLU A 283 3.85 -2.42 12.10
N TRP A 284 2.85 -3.31 12.05
CA TRP A 284 2.62 -4.19 13.21
C TRP A 284 3.81 -5.15 13.35
N GLY A 285 4.08 -5.93 12.30
CA GLY A 285 5.37 -6.59 12.12
C GLY A 285 6.37 -5.61 11.55
N TYR A 286 7.22 -5.05 12.42
CA TYR A 286 8.25 -4.09 12.04
C TYR A 286 9.66 -4.68 12.23
N SER A 287 10.63 -4.07 11.56
CA SER A 287 12.00 -4.60 11.51
C SER A 287 12.65 -4.80 12.89
N GLY A 288 12.39 -3.92 13.86
CA GLY A 288 12.91 -4.02 15.23
C GLY A 288 12.01 -4.79 16.21
N GLY A 289 10.89 -5.34 15.73
CA GLY A 289 9.95 -6.13 16.51
C GLY A 289 10.04 -7.63 16.21
N PRO A 290 9.28 -8.46 16.95
CA PRO A 290 9.17 -9.89 16.63
C PRO A 290 8.45 -10.13 15.29
N ALA A 291 8.68 -11.30 14.69
CA ALA A 291 8.06 -11.69 13.44
C ALA A 291 6.53 -11.75 13.55
N GLN A 292 5.84 -11.04 12.66
CA GLN A 292 4.41 -11.11 12.42
C GLN A 292 4.08 -10.43 11.07
N ALA A 293 2.83 -10.53 10.61
CA ALA A 293 2.37 -9.80 9.43
C ALA A 293 2.64 -8.29 9.55
N VAL A 294 3.10 -7.65 8.47
CA VAL A 294 3.43 -6.22 8.47
C VAL A 294 2.17 -5.35 8.62
N SER A 295 1.09 -5.70 7.92
CA SER A 295 -0.20 -5.00 7.98
C SER A 295 -1.38 -5.97 8.11
N PRO A 296 -1.53 -6.67 9.26
CA PRO A 296 -2.59 -7.65 9.47
C PRO A 296 -3.98 -7.01 9.29
N ILE A 297 -4.85 -7.62 8.48
CA ILE A 297 -6.08 -6.97 8.03
C ILE A 297 -7.07 -6.62 9.16
N GLY A 298 -7.05 -7.36 10.27
CA GLY A 298 -7.89 -7.10 11.45
C GLY A 298 -7.54 -5.76 12.10
N PRO A 299 -6.32 -5.57 12.63
CA PRO A 299 -5.88 -4.29 13.16
C PRO A 299 -5.96 -3.14 12.14
N VAL A 300 -5.68 -3.40 10.86
CA VAL A 300 -5.87 -2.40 9.79
C VAL A 300 -7.34 -1.96 9.71
N ARG A 301 -8.28 -2.90 9.71
CA ARG A 301 -9.72 -2.61 9.74
C ARG A 301 -10.11 -1.80 10.97
N GLU A 302 -9.68 -2.20 12.17
CA GLU A 302 -10.00 -1.49 13.42
C GLU A 302 -9.58 -0.01 13.35
N VAL A 303 -8.39 0.26 12.82
CA VAL A 303 -7.90 1.63 12.61
C VAL A 303 -8.77 2.38 11.60
N LEU A 304 -9.11 1.76 10.47
CA LEU A 304 -9.91 2.41 9.43
C LEU A 304 -11.36 2.65 9.87
N GLU A 305 -11.96 1.70 10.59
CA GLU A 305 -13.31 1.81 11.16
C GLU A 305 -13.38 2.90 12.22
N TYR A 306 -12.34 3.11 13.01
CA TYR A 306 -12.23 4.31 13.85
C TYR A 306 -12.00 5.58 13.01
N THR A 307 -11.15 5.52 11.98
CA THR A 307 -10.85 6.70 11.15
C THR A 307 -12.12 7.25 10.49
N ILE A 308 -13.02 6.38 9.99
CA ILE A 308 -14.29 6.82 9.38
C ILE A 308 -15.26 7.47 10.37
N THR A 309 -15.09 7.29 11.69
CA THR A 309 -15.90 8.03 12.68
C THR A 309 -15.44 9.47 12.86
N GLU A 310 -14.20 9.79 12.48
CA GLU A 310 -13.58 11.11 12.67
C GLU A 310 -13.32 11.85 11.35
N VAL A 311 -13.12 11.12 10.25
CA VAL A 311 -12.74 11.64 8.93
C VAL A 311 -13.70 11.09 7.87
N PRO A 312 -14.25 11.92 6.96
CA PRO A 312 -15.05 11.40 5.84
C PRO A 312 -14.27 10.36 5.03
N SER A 313 -14.88 9.21 4.74
CA SER A 313 -14.18 8.07 4.12
C SER A 313 -13.48 8.41 2.79
N GLN A 314 -14.05 9.33 2.01
CA GLN A 314 -13.52 9.84 0.74
C GLN A 314 -12.27 10.75 0.88
N LYS A 315 -11.84 11.01 2.12
CA LYS A 315 -10.57 11.67 2.45
C LYS A 315 -9.52 10.70 2.99
N ILE A 316 -9.81 9.41 3.12
CA ILE A 316 -8.91 8.45 3.77
C ILE A 316 -8.15 7.64 2.72
N MET A 317 -6.83 7.79 2.70
CA MET A 317 -5.90 6.92 1.98
C MET A 317 -5.33 5.89 2.96
N MET A 318 -5.58 4.61 2.70
CA MET A 318 -5.03 3.51 3.52
C MET A 318 -3.56 3.28 3.18
N GLY A 319 -2.68 3.36 4.17
CA GLY A 319 -1.26 3.03 4.02
C GLY A 319 -1.05 1.53 3.82
N GLN A 320 -0.16 1.16 2.89
CA GLN A 320 0.15 -0.22 2.54
C GLN A 320 1.65 -0.39 2.28
N ASN A 321 2.25 -1.37 2.94
CA ASN A 321 3.61 -1.82 2.68
C ASN A 321 3.72 -2.61 1.36
N LEU A 322 4.79 -2.40 0.60
CA LEU A 322 5.19 -3.17 -0.59
C LEU A 322 6.33 -4.16 -0.30
N TYR A 323 6.69 -4.31 0.98
CA TYR A 323 7.74 -5.21 1.47
C TYR A 323 7.17 -6.18 2.49
N GLY A 324 7.91 -7.26 2.67
CA GLY A 324 7.91 -8.08 3.85
C GLY A 324 9.19 -7.93 4.64
N TYR A 325 9.35 -8.81 5.61
CA TYR A 325 10.53 -8.93 6.45
C TYR A 325 10.91 -10.39 6.62
N ASP A 326 12.21 -10.61 6.74
CA ASP A 326 12.85 -11.88 7.04
C ASP A 326 13.58 -11.73 8.39
N TRP A 327 13.01 -12.37 9.41
CA TRP A 327 13.52 -12.37 10.78
C TRP A 327 14.33 -13.62 11.06
N THR A 328 15.53 -13.47 11.58
CA THR A 328 16.27 -14.56 12.23
C THR A 328 15.65 -14.86 13.61
N LEU A 329 15.47 -16.15 13.91
CA LEU A 329 14.89 -16.65 15.15
C LEU A 329 15.97 -17.25 16.10
N PRO A 330 15.72 -17.23 17.43
CA PRO A 330 14.64 -16.51 18.11
C PRO A 330 14.82 -14.99 18.01
N PHE A 331 13.73 -14.24 18.12
CA PHE A 331 13.81 -12.78 18.19
C PHE A 331 14.64 -12.35 19.41
N VAL A 332 15.54 -11.39 19.21
CA VAL A 332 16.37 -10.79 20.25
C VAL A 332 16.15 -9.28 20.18
N GLN A 333 15.76 -8.66 21.30
CA GLN A 333 15.52 -7.22 21.34
C GLN A 333 16.77 -6.44 20.89
N GLY A 334 16.58 -5.54 19.93
CA GLY A 334 17.66 -4.79 19.27
C GLY A 334 18.18 -5.42 17.97
N SER A 335 17.74 -6.62 17.61
CA SER A 335 17.94 -7.15 16.26
C SER A 335 17.02 -6.45 15.26
N ILE A 336 17.44 -6.45 13.98
CA ILE A 336 16.71 -5.83 12.88
C ILE A 336 16.46 -6.89 11.80
N ALA A 337 15.19 -7.08 11.43
CA ALA A 337 14.79 -7.93 10.33
C ALA A 337 15.19 -7.33 8.99
N ARG A 338 15.53 -8.19 8.03
CA ARG A 338 15.85 -7.76 6.68
C ARG A 338 14.57 -7.48 5.91
N ALA A 339 14.41 -6.26 5.41
CA ALA A 339 13.32 -5.94 4.48
C ALA A 339 13.51 -6.69 3.16
N ILE A 340 12.44 -7.26 2.63
CA ILE A 340 12.44 -8.01 1.36
C ILE A 340 11.25 -7.60 0.49
N SER A 341 11.39 -7.67 -0.82
CA SER A 341 10.24 -7.60 -1.73
C SER A 341 9.46 -8.93 -1.73
N PRO A 342 8.20 -8.93 -2.16
CA PRO A 342 7.45 -10.16 -2.42
C PRO A 342 8.15 -11.15 -3.35
N GLN A 343 8.76 -10.66 -4.44
CA GLN A 343 9.53 -11.52 -5.36
C GLN A 343 10.74 -12.16 -4.65
N GLN A 344 11.42 -11.43 -3.76
CA GLN A 344 12.49 -11.99 -2.95
C GLN A 344 11.96 -13.03 -1.96
N GLY A 345 10.79 -12.81 -1.34
CA GLY A 345 10.13 -13.78 -0.47
C GLY A 345 9.82 -15.09 -1.20
N ILE A 346 9.31 -15.01 -2.43
CA ILE A 346 9.07 -16.17 -3.29
C ILE A 346 10.38 -16.90 -3.60
N GLN A 347 11.44 -16.15 -3.95
CA GLN A 347 12.74 -16.75 -4.26
C GLN A 347 13.35 -17.45 -3.03
N ILE A 348 13.28 -16.84 -1.84
CA ILE A 348 13.77 -17.46 -0.59
C ILE A 348 13.03 -18.78 -0.33
N ALA A 349 11.71 -18.80 -0.51
CA ALA A 349 10.93 -20.03 -0.33
C ALA A 349 11.32 -21.12 -1.34
N ALA A 350 11.58 -20.73 -2.59
CA ALA A 350 12.03 -21.63 -3.65
C ALA A 350 13.43 -22.21 -3.37
N ASP A 351 14.39 -21.36 -3.00
CA ASP A 351 15.77 -21.74 -2.71
C ASP A 351 15.88 -22.70 -1.51
N ASN A 352 14.95 -22.57 -0.55
CA ASN A 352 14.91 -23.41 0.65
C ASN A 352 13.90 -24.56 0.55
N ASN A 353 13.22 -24.74 -0.60
CA ASN A 353 12.22 -25.77 -0.85
C ASN A 353 11.13 -25.87 0.25
N VAL A 354 10.64 -24.71 0.71
CA VAL A 354 9.58 -24.62 1.72
C VAL A 354 8.29 -24.06 1.11
N PRO A 355 7.10 -24.58 1.49
CA PRO A 355 5.84 -24.06 0.98
C PRO A 355 5.52 -22.70 1.61
N ILE A 356 4.91 -21.82 0.82
CA ILE A 356 4.34 -20.56 1.29
C ILE A 356 2.98 -20.87 1.92
N ARG A 357 2.84 -20.57 3.21
CA ARG A 357 1.56 -20.66 3.93
C ARG A 357 0.84 -19.32 3.82
N TYR A 358 -0.45 -19.32 4.10
CA TYR A 358 -1.26 -18.11 4.14
C TYR A 358 -2.04 -18.06 5.45
N ASP A 359 -1.78 -17.04 6.26
CA ASP A 359 -2.55 -16.79 7.47
C ASP A 359 -3.87 -16.10 7.07
N THR A 360 -4.98 -16.80 7.22
CA THR A 360 -6.31 -16.28 6.87
C THR A 360 -6.87 -15.27 7.86
N ARG A 361 -6.35 -15.21 9.10
CA ARG A 361 -6.71 -14.21 10.10
C ARG A 361 -6.03 -12.88 9.80
N SER A 362 -4.74 -12.93 9.50
CA SER A 362 -3.94 -11.74 9.16
C SER A 362 -4.11 -11.32 7.70
N GLN A 363 -4.58 -12.24 6.83
CA GLN A 363 -4.58 -12.11 5.38
C GLN A 363 -3.18 -11.80 4.83
N ALA A 364 -2.20 -12.63 5.17
CA ALA A 364 -0.82 -12.46 4.74
C ALA A 364 -0.10 -13.80 4.50
N PRO A 365 0.76 -13.89 3.46
CA PRO A 365 1.63 -15.05 3.27
C PRO A 365 2.79 -15.09 4.28
N THR A 366 3.17 -16.31 4.67
CA THR A 366 4.29 -16.56 5.58
C THR A 366 4.92 -17.92 5.36
N PHE A 367 6.19 -18.07 5.71
CA PHE A 367 6.86 -19.35 5.81
C PHE A 367 8.04 -19.28 6.79
N ARG A 368 8.54 -20.45 7.18
CA ARG A 368 9.79 -20.60 7.93
C ARG A 368 10.78 -21.44 7.15
N TYR A 369 12.06 -21.17 7.32
CA TYR A 369 13.14 -21.96 6.75
C TYR A 369 14.35 -21.99 7.68
N THR A 370 15.27 -22.92 7.45
CA THR A 370 16.56 -22.96 8.13
C THR A 370 17.64 -22.54 7.14
N ALA A 371 18.35 -21.46 7.43
CA ALA A 371 19.43 -20.96 6.59
C ALA A 371 20.64 -21.92 6.62
N ALA A 372 21.58 -21.72 5.69
CA ALA A 372 22.79 -22.55 5.59
C ALA A 372 23.69 -22.49 6.84
N ASP A 373 23.58 -21.43 7.65
CA ASP A 373 24.29 -21.29 8.93
C ASP A 373 23.57 -22.00 10.10
N GLY A 374 22.49 -22.72 9.82
CA GLY A 374 21.70 -23.47 10.79
C GLY A 374 20.68 -22.64 11.56
N LYS A 375 20.57 -21.33 11.33
CA LYS A 375 19.58 -20.48 12.01
C LYS A 375 18.21 -20.63 11.38
N GLU A 376 17.19 -20.62 12.23
CA GLU A 376 15.80 -20.55 11.77
C GLU A 376 15.44 -19.12 11.40
N HIS A 377 14.59 -19.00 10.39
CA HIS A 377 14.07 -17.74 9.89
C HIS A 377 12.55 -17.81 9.75
N GLU A 378 11.87 -16.70 9.99
CA GLU A 378 10.45 -16.52 9.71
C GLU A 378 10.25 -15.32 8.78
N VAL A 379 9.49 -15.54 7.71
CA VAL A 379 9.23 -14.54 6.68
C VAL A 379 7.75 -14.22 6.65
N TRP A 380 7.42 -12.93 6.67
CA TRP A 380 6.09 -12.41 6.38
C TRP A 380 6.21 -11.38 5.27
N PHE A 381 5.34 -11.46 4.27
CA PHE A 381 5.38 -10.56 3.11
C PHE A 381 3.96 -10.33 2.56
N GLU A 382 3.85 -9.69 1.40
CA GLU A 382 2.58 -9.45 0.71
C GLU A 382 2.50 -10.27 -0.57
N ASP A 383 1.31 -10.69 -0.98
CA ASP A 383 1.10 -11.28 -2.30
C ASP A 383 -0.24 -10.84 -2.90
N ALA A 384 -0.59 -11.39 -4.07
CA ALA A 384 -1.83 -11.04 -4.76
C ALA A 384 -3.09 -11.24 -3.87
N ARG A 385 -3.07 -12.23 -2.96
CA ARG A 385 -4.21 -12.53 -2.07
C ARG A 385 -4.37 -11.45 -1.01
N SER A 386 -3.29 -11.07 -0.34
CA SER A 386 -3.31 -10.07 0.72
C SER A 386 -3.69 -8.68 0.17
N ILE A 387 -3.14 -8.31 -0.99
CA ILE A 387 -3.50 -7.05 -1.67
C ILE A 387 -4.95 -7.04 -2.13
N GLN A 388 -5.48 -8.14 -2.68
CA GLN A 388 -6.89 -8.18 -3.04
C GLN A 388 -7.80 -8.04 -1.82
N ALA A 389 -7.45 -8.66 -0.68
CA ALA A 389 -8.21 -8.50 0.56
C ALA A 389 -8.22 -7.03 1.04
N LYS A 390 -7.10 -6.30 0.87
CA LYS A 390 -6.99 -4.88 1.17
C LYS A 390 -7.78 -3.99 0.18
N PHE A 391 -7.82 -4.36 -1.10
CA PHE A 391 -8.67 -3.69 -2.08
C PHE A 391 -10.15 -3.91 -1.82
N ASP A 392 -10.54 -5.10 -1.37
CA ASP A 392 -11.89 -5.38 -0.94
C ASP A 392 -12.26 -4.53 0.29
N LEU A 393 -11.34 -4.34 1.24
CA LEU A 393 -11.53 -3.45 2.39
C LEU A 393 -11.69 -1.98 1.99
N ILE A 394 -10.92 -1.48 1.03
CA ILE A 394 -11.10 -0.12 0.47
C ILE A 394 -12.51 0.06 -0.09
N LYS A 395 -13.01 -0.94 -0.83
CA LYS A 395 -14.35 -0.91 -1.43
C LYS A 395 -15.44 -1.02 -0.38
N GLU A 396 -15.26 -1.90 0.61
CA GLU A 396 -16.20 -2.11 1.71
C GLU A 396 -16.39 -0.85 2.55
N LEU A 397 -15.30 -0.20 2.93
CA LEU A 397 -15.33 1.02 3.75
C LEU A 397 -15.47 2.31 2.92
N ASN A 398 -15.62 2.19 1.59
CA ASN A 398 -15.74 3.30 0.65
C ASN A 398 -14.67 4.38 0.87
N LEU A 399 -13.40 3.94 0.92
CA LEU A 399 -12.25 4.81 1.15
C LEU A 399 -11.82 5.53 -0.12
N ARG A 400 -11.03 6.60 0.02
CA ARG A 400 -10.48 7.37 -1.11
C ARG A 400 -9.54 6.52 -1.97
N GLY A 401 -8.73 5.68 -1.33
CA GLY A 401 -7.64 5.00 -2.02
C GLY A 401 -6.57 4.40 -1.13
N MET A 402 -5.37 4.19 -1.71
CA MET A 402 -4.25 3.52 -1.06
C MET A 402 -2.92 4.29 -1.24
N SER A 403 -2.09 4.29 -0.20
CA SER A 403 -0.78 4.94 -0.13
C SER A 403 0.33 3.92 0.07
N TYR A 404 1.23 3.78 -0.90
CA TYR A 404 2.24 2.73 -0.91
C TYR A 404 3.59 3.18 -0.33
N TRP A 405 4.05 2.48 0.70
CA TRP A 405 5.43 2.50 1.18
C TRP A 405 6.14 1.20 0.76
N LYS A 406 7.14 1.20 -0.11
CA LYS A 406 7.56 2.28 -1.01
C LYS A 406 8.02 1.67 -2.33
N LEU A 407 8.20 2.50 -3.35
CA LEU A 407 8.75 2.09 -4.64
C LEU A 407 10.19 1.57 -4.51
N GLY A 408 10.61 0.77 -5.49
CA GLY A 408 11.91 0.11 -5.52
C GLY A 408 11.90 -1.34 -5.01
N LEU A 409 10.74 -1.85 -4.60
CA LEU A 409 10.51 -3.24 -4.22
C LEU A 409 9.63 -3.91 -5.28
N SER A 410 10.15 -4.93 -5.96
CA SER A 410 9.39 -5.60 -7.04
C SER A 410 8.21 -6.38 -6.46
N PHE A 411 7.02 -6.01 -6.95
CA PHE A 411 5.75 -6.65 -6.64
C PHE A 411 4.74 -6.42 -7.80
N PRO A 412 4.93 -7.08 -8.96
CA PRO A 412 4.18 -6.76 -10.18
C PRO A 412 2.67 -6.98 -10.04
N GLN A 413 2.26 -7.98 -9.26
CA GLN A 413 0.85 -8.32 -9.06
C GLN A 413 0.06 -7.17 -8.41
N ASN A 414 0.69 -6.34 -7.58
CA ASN A 414 0.02 -5.19 -6.97
C ASN A 414 -0.52 -4.22 -8.04
N TRP A 415 0.34 -3.81 -8.97
CA TRP A 415 -0.01 -2.83 -10.02
C TRP A 415 -1.08 -3.38 -10.96
N LEU A 416 -0.95 -4.64 -11.33
CA LEU A 416 -1.93 -5.36 -12.14
C LEU A 416 -3.29 -5.43 -11.44
N LEU A 417 -3.32 -5.72 -10.14
CA LEU A 417 -4.57 -5.76 -9.38
C LEU A 417 -5.19 -4.36 -9.21
N ILE A 418 -4.41 -3.27 -9.15
CA ILE A 418 -4.97 -1.90 -9.20
C ILE A 418 -5.77 -1.73 -10.49
N GLN A 419 -5.14 -2.03 -11.64
CA GLN A 419 -5.79 -1.88 -12.94
C GLN A 419 -7.04 -2.76 -13.05
N GLU A 420 -7.05 -3.95 -12.48
CA GLU A 420 -8.24 -4.82 -12.47
C GLU A 420 -9.37 -4.24 -11.60
N ASN A 421 -9.03 -3.68 -10.43
CA ASN A 421 -10.00 -3.36 -9.41
C ASN A 421 -10.56 -1.93 -9.48
N PHE A 422 -9.81 -0.99 -10.06
CA PHE A 422 -10.08 0.44 -9.95
C PHE A 422 -9.86 1.20 -11.25
N ASN A 423 -10.61 2.30 -11.41
CA ASN A 423 -10.24 3.36 -12.34
C ASN A 423 -9.34 4.33 -11.57
N VAL A 424 -8.04 4.33 -11.88
CA VAL A 424 -7.08 5.24 -11.24
C VAL A 424 -7.41 6.67 -11.62
N VAL A 425 -7.70 7.50 -10.62
CA VAL A 425 -7.97 8.93 -10.84
C VAL A 425 -6.66 9.65 -11.22
N LYS A 426 -6.71 10.50 -12.24
CA LYS A 426 -5.62 11.40 -12.68
C LYS A 426 -6.07 12.85 -12.50
N LYS A 427 -5.15 13.77 -12.22
CA LYS A 427 -5.47 15.16 -11.82
C LYS A 427 -4.47 16.19 -12.32
#